data_AF-A0AAD4CUW3-F1
#
_entry.id   AF-A0AAD4CUW3-F1
#
_cell.length_a   1.000
_cell.length_b   1.000
_cell.length_c   1.000
_cell.angle_alpha   90.00
_cell.angle_beta   90.00
_cell.angle_gamma   90.00
#
_symmetry.space_group_name_H-M   'P 1'
#
loop_
_entity.id
_entity.type
_entity.pdbx_description
1 polymer ?
#
loop_
_entity_poly.entity_id
_entity_poly.type
_entity_poly.pdbx_seq_one_letter_code
_entity_poly.pdbx_strand_id
1 'polypeptide(L)'
;MPSPHLQYLKQCLSLAEKSPPRPTNFRVGAILLSRRDGDLHCEDDHVLSTGYTMELAGNTHAEQCCLANYAAAHGVADDRVAEVLPSEPGRKLVMYVTMEPCGKRLSGNAPCVQRLISTRAAGREGIQKVYFGVKEPGTFVGQSEGCQKLTAAGIEWRVVQGLERQILEVAVAGHENREEEVLSALSHIETNLEDISDEERQRQAQRSRNPKKRMMETV
;
A
#
# COMPACT_ATOMS: atom_id res chain seq x y z
N MET A 1 10.68 -16.61 -8.68
CA MET A 1 9.89 -16.33 -7.47
C MET A 1 9.18 -14.99 -7.62
N PRO A 2 7.90 -14.88 -7.26
CA PRO A 2 7.13 -13.64 -7.26
C PRO A 2 7.83 -12.53 -6.42
N SER A 3 7.45 -11.27 -6.62
CA SER A 3 7.91 -10.16 -5.76
C SER A 3 7.52 -10.43 -4.29
N PRO A 4 8.39 -10.17 -3.29
CA PRO A 4 8.03 -10.31 -1.89
C PRO A 4 6.99 -9.26 -1.49
N HIS A 5 6.73 -8.26 -2.32
CA HIS A 5 5.64 -7.32 -2.11
C HIS A 5 4.25 -7.98 -2.32
N LEU A 6 4.17 -9.02 -3.17
CA LEU A 6 2.91 -9.73 -3.43
C LEU A 6 2.38 -10.48 -2.21
N GLN A 7 3.25 -11.00 -1.34
CA GLN A 7 2.80 -11.66 -0.09
C GLN A 7 2.15 -10.65 0.86
N TYR A 8 2.68 -9.43 0.98
CA TYR A 8 2.08 -8.40 1.82
C TYR A 8 0.76 -7.89 1.23
N LEU A 9 0.67 -7.73 -0.10
CA LEU A 9 -0.60 -7.37 -0.72
C LEU A 9 -1.66 -8.47 -0.60
N LYS A 10 -1.29 -9.75 -0.64
CA LYS A 10 -2.22 -10.85 -0.34
C LYS A 10 -2.73 -10.77 1.10
N GLN A 11 -1.87 -10.46 2.06
CA GLN A 11 -2.29 -10.25 3.44
C GLN A 11 -3.22 -9.03 3.58
N CYS A 12 -2.89 -7.92 2.89
CA CYS A 12 -3.76 -6.75 2.82
C CYS A 12 -5.13 -7.10 2.20
N LEU A 13 -5.16 -7.95 1.18
CA LEU A 13 -6.40 -8.43 0.58
C LEU A 13 -7.25 -9.24 1.57
N SER A 14 -6.62 -10.16 2.32
CA SER A 14 -7.31 -10.90 3.38
C SER A 14 -7.81 -10.01 4.53
N LEU A 15 -7.16 -8.86 4.79
CA LEU A 15 -7.69 -7.85 5.70
C LEU A 15 -8.89 -7.12 5.09
N ALA A 16 -8.83 -6.75 3.81
CA ALA A 16 -9.94 -6.11 3.09
C ALA A 16 -11.22 -6.97 3.13
N GLU A 17 -11.07 -8.29 3.01
CA GLU A 17 -12.18 -9.26 3.09
C GLU A 17 -12.89 -9.27 4.46
N LYS A 18 -12.31 -8.71 5.52
CA LYS A 18 -12.97 -8.55 6.82
C LYS A 18 -13.95 -7.38 6.86
N SER A 19 -13.78 -6.40 5.98
CA SER A 19 -14.73 -5.29 5.85
C SER A 19 -16.06 -5.79 5.29
N PRO A 20 -17.22 -5.44 5.85
CA PRO A 20 -18.51 -5.86 5.29
C PRO A 20 -18.74 -5.20 3.91
N PRO A 21 -19.27 -5.93 2.91
CA PRO A 21 -19.61 -5.32 1.62
C PRO A 21 -20.70 -4.26 1.79
N ARG A 22 -20.47 -3.09 1.19
CA ARG A 22 -21.41 -1.95 1.18
C ARG A 22 -21.57 -1.43 -0.25
N PRO A 23 -22.72 -0.81 -0.61
CA PRO A 23 -22.97 -0.29 -1.96
C PRO A 23 -21.98 0.74 -2.48
N THR A 24 -21.31 1.49 -1.58
CA THR A 24 -20.51 2.66 -1.97
C THR A 24 -19.12 2.71 -1.32
N ASN A 25 -18.79 1.76 -0.44
CA ASN A 25 -17.50 1.77 0.26
C ASN A 25 -16.58 0.69 -0.31
N PHE A 26 -15.39 1.12 -0.74
CA PHE A 26 -14.34 0.19 -1.13
C PHE A 26 -13.81 -0.58 0.09
N ARG A 27 -13.72 -1.90 -0.08
CA ARG A 27 -13.09 -2.80 0.89
C ARG A 27 -11.59 -2.78 0.67
N VAL A 28 -10.86 -2.12 1.57
CA VAL A 28 -9.41 -1.93 1.49
C VAL A 28 -8.77 -2.53 2.75
N GLY A 29 -7.57 -3.06 2.61
CA GLY A 29 -6.75 -3.52 3.72
C GLY A 29 -5.36 -2.91 3.66
N ALA A 30 -4.75 -2.71 4.82
CA ALA A 30 -3.46 -2.05 4.98
C ALA A 30 -2.60 -2.72 6.07
N ILE A 31 -1.29 -2.68 5.87
CA ILE A 31 -0.27 -3.17 6.80
C ILE A 31 0.82 -2.10 6.92
N LEU A 32 1.16 -1.73 8.16
CA LEU A 32 2.34 -0.94 8.48
C LEU A 32 3.44 -1.86 9.00
N LEU A 33 4.64 -1.75 8.45
CA LEU A 33 5.80 -2.52 8.91
C LEU A 33 7.08 -1.68 8.99
N SER A 34 8.01 -2.14 9.82
CA SER A 34 9.41 -1.68 9.86
C SER A 34 10.27 -2.65 9.05
N ARG A 35 11.04 -2.12 8.10
CA ARG A 35 11.92 -2.87 7.21
C ARG A 35 13.36 -2.44 7.38
N ARG A 36 14.29 -3.40 7.45
CA ARG A 36 15.73 -3.12 7.40
C ARG A 36 16.14 -2.52 6.05
N ASP A 37 16.95 -1.47 6.07
CA ASP A 37 17.48 -0.87 4.85
C ASP A 37 18.34 -1.86 4.07
N GLY A 38 18.16 -1.87 2.75
CA GLY A 38 18.85 -2.81 1.86
C GLY A 38 18.34 -4.25 1.92
N ASP A 39 17.31 -4.57 2.71
CA ASP A 39 16.66 -5.89 2.70
C ASP A 39 15.77 -6.06 1.47
N LEU A 40 16.40 -6.47 0.36
CA LEU A 40 15.74 -6.74 -0.93
C LEU A 40 14.82 -7.98 -0.89
N HIS A 41 14.89 -8.78 0.16
CA HIS A 41 14.18 -10.05 0.28
C HIS A 41 13.06 -10.02 1.31
N CYS A 42 12.97 -8.96 2.12
CA CYS A 42 11.97 -8.77 3.17
C CYS A 42 12.04 -9.87 4.24
N GLU A 43 13.25 -10.28 4.62
CA GLU A 43 13.51 -11.33 5.61
C GLU A 43 13.43 -10.81 7.05
N ASP A 44 13.66 -9.52 7.26
CA ASP A 44 13.66 -8.84 8.57
C ASP A 44 12.59 -7.73 8.63
N ASP A 45 11.41 -8.06 8.12
CA ASP A 45 10.23 -7.20 8.22
C ASP A 45 9.49 -7.44 9.54
N HIS A 46 9.19 -6.37 10.27
CA HIS A 46 8.36 -6.41 11.47
C HIS A 46 7.04 -5.71 11.22
N VAL A 47 5.93 -6.46 11.24
CA VAL A 47 4.59 -5.87 11.18
C VAL A 47 4.33 -5.12 12.47
N LEU A 48 4.01 -3.83 12.35
CA LEU A 48 3.74 -2.92 13.47
C LEU A 48 2.24 -2.83 13.74
N SER A 49 1.42 -2.74 12.68
CA SER A 49 -0.02 -2.62 12.78
C SER A 49 -0.69 -3.06 11.48
N THR A 50 -1.97 -3.36 11.57
CA THR A 50 -2.83 -3.67 10.42
C THR A 50 -4.13 -2.88 10.51
N GLY A 51 -4.78 -2.70 9.37
CA GLY A 51 -6.02 -1.95 9.26
C GLY A 51 -6.89 -2.45 8.10
N TYR A 52 -8.21 -2.36 8.21
CA TYR A 52 -9.12 -2.49 7.07
C TYR A 52 -10.27 -1.47 7.11
N THR A 53 -10.90 -1.23 5.96
CA THR A 53 -12.03 -0.30 5.84
C THR A 53 -13.11 -0.64 6.87
N MET A 54 -13.53 0.36 7.65
CA MET A 54 -14.57 0.22 8.69
C MET A 54 -14.23 -0.77 9.81
N GLU A 55 -12.95 -1.07 10.05
CA GLU A 55 -12.52 -1.79 11.26
C GLU A 55 -12.87 -1.01 12.54
N LEU A 56 -12.63 0.31 12.50
CA LEU A 56 -13.01 1.24 13.56
C LEU A 56 -14.32 1.95 13.21
N ALA A 57 -15.06 2.37 14.24
CA ALA A 57 -16.36 3.01 14.10
C ALA A 57 -16.34 4.23 13.16
N GLY A 58 -17.39 4.37 12.37
CA GLY A 58 -17.56 5.45 11.39
C GLY A 58 -17.07 5.08 9.98
N ASN A 59 -16.99 6.09 9.11
CA ASN A 59 -16.52 5.93 7.73
C ASN A 59 -14.98 5.98 7.68
N THR A 60 -14.32 4.96 8.19
CA THR A 60 -12.85 4.86 8.30
C THR A 60 -12.25 4.09 7.13
N HIS A 61 -11.11 4.55 6.62
CA HIS A 61 -10.34 3.86 5.59
C HIS A 61 -9.28 2.95 6.24
N ALA A 62 -8.76 1.98 5.48
CA ALA A 62 -7.80 1.01 5.98
C ALA A 62 -6.53 1.63 6.59
N GLU A 63 -5.96 2.65 5.93
CA GLU A 63 -4.75 3.33 6.39
C GLU A 63 -5.03 4.14 7.67
N GLN A 64 -6.23 4.72 7.78
CA GLN A 64 -6.68 5.38 9.00
C GLN A 64 -6.78 4.38 10.15
N CYS A 65 -7.45 3.23 9.94
CA CYS A 65 -7.55 2.17 10.94
C CYS A 65 -6.17 1.64 11.34
N CYS A 66 -5.28 1.43 10.37
CA CYS A 66 -3.93 0.92 10.62
C CYS A 66 -3.13 1.85 11.55
N LEU A 67 -3.15 3.17 11.30
CA LEU A 67 -2.47 4.15 12.14
C LEU A 67 -3.15 4.31 13.51
N ALA A 68 -4.48 4.34 13.55
CA ALA A 68 -5.26 4.46 14.79
C ALA A 68 -5.06 3.24 15.71
N ASN A 69 -5.05 2.03 15.15
CA ASN A 69 -4.74 0.80 15.89
C ASN A 69 -3.35 0.85 16.52
N TYR A 70 -2.35 1.38 15.78
CA TYR A 70 -1.01 1.57 16.32
C TYR A 70 -0.98 2.62 17.44
N ALA A 71 -1.63 3.76 17.24
CA ALA A 71 -1.75 4.81 18.26
C ALA A 71 -2.38 4.27 19.56
N ALA A 72 -3.48 3.52 19.43
CA ALA A 72 -4.20 2.92 20.55
C ALA A 72 -3.35 1.90 21.31
N ALA A 73 -2.63 1.02 20.59
CA ALA A 73 -1.72 0.04 21.21
C ALA A 73 -0.57 0.70 22.00
N HIS A 74 -0.24 1.95 21.66
CA HIS A 74 0.80 2.75 22.30
C HIS A 74 0.25 3.82 23.26
N GLY A 75 -1.07 3.84 23.52
CA GLY A 75 -1.69 4.73 24.50
C GLY A 75 -1.71 6.21 24.10
N VAL A 76 -1.68 6.54 22.81
CA VAL A 76 -1.79 7.91 22.30
C VAL A 76 -3.01 8.09 21.41
N ALA A 77 -3.46 9.33 21.24
CA ALA A 77 -4.52 9.66 20.31
C ALA A 77 -4.07 9.49 18.84
N ASP A 78 -5.01 9.22 17.93
CA ASP A 78 -4.75 8.98 16.50
C ASP A 78 -3.91 10.08 15.83
N ASP A 79 -4.15 11.34 16.19
CA ASP A 79 -3.45 12.51 15.66
C ASP A 79 -2.02 12.66 16.20
N ARG A 80 -1.68 11.90 17.24
CA ARG A 80 -0.35 11.84 17.88
C ARG A 80 0.42 10.57 17.54
N VAL A 81 -0.06 9.75 16.61
CA VAL A 81 0.62 8.50 16.19
C VAL A 81 2.09 8.71 15.79
N ALA A 82 2.41 9.87 15.21
CA ALA A 82 3.77 10.22 14.82
C ALA A 82 4.76 10.16 15.99
N GLU A 83 4.31 10.45 17.22
CA GLU A 83 5.16 10.50 18.40
C GLU A 83 5.67 9.12 18.83
N VAL A 84 4.90 8.07 18.52
CA VAL A 84 5.13 6.69 18.99
C VAL A 84 5.64 5.74 17.89
N LEU A 85 5.61 6.14 16.62
CA LEU A 85 6.19 5.35 15.52
C LEU A 85 7.68 5.10 15.75
N PRO A 86 8.21 3.90 15.49
CA PRO A 86 9.60 3.59 15.78
C PRO A 86 10.52 4.36 14.84
N SER A 87 11.70 4.73 15.36
CA SER A 87 12.74 5.45 14.63
C SER A 87 14.06 4.74 14.91
N GLU A 88 14.30 3.63 14.22
CA GLU A 88 15.47 2.78 14.41
C GLU A 88 16.50 3.05 13.30
N PRO A 89 17.78 3.31 13.63
CA PRO A 89 18.82 3.46 12.62
C PRO A 89 18.92 2.24 11.70
N GLY A 90 18.95 2.48 10.39
CA GLY A 90 19.04 1.42 9.38
C GLY A 90 17.72 0.69 9.12
N ARG A 91 16.59 1.28 9.52
CA ARG A 91 15.25 0.77 9.19
C ARG A 91 14.36 1.90 8.67
N LYS A 92 13.39 1.50 7.86
CA LYS A 92 12.38 2.37 7.29
C LYS A 92 10.96 1.87 7.53
N LEU A 93 10.03 2.81 7.65
CA LEU A 93 8.62 2.51 7.77
C LEU A 93 7.97 2.39 6.39
N VAL A 94 7.34 1.25 6.15
CA VAL A 94 6.71 0.88 4.89
C VAL A 94 5.23 0.57 5.12
N MET A 95 4.36 1.15 4.28
CA MET A 95 2.96 0.79 4.25
C MET A 95 2.61 0.00 3.00
N TYR A 96 1.90 -1.12 3.16
CA TYR A 96 1.22 -1.82 2.09
C TYR A 96 -0.27 -1.53 2.20
N VAL A 97 -0.93 -1.30 1.07
CA VAL A 97 -2.38 -1.09 1.00
C VAL A 97 -2.91 -1.66 -0.30
N THR A 98 -4.11 -2.24 -0.32
CA THR A 98 -4.62 -2.86 -1.56
C THR A 98 -4.87 -1.84 -2.68
N MET A 99 -5.35 -0.64 -2.34
CA MET A 99 -5.63 0.46 -3.27
C MET A 99 -4.79 1.69 -2.94
N GLU A 100 -4.52 2.52 -3.94
CA GLU A 100 -3.86 3.81 -3.76
C GLU A 100 -4.47 4.63 -2.62
N PRO A 101 -3.65 5.20 -1.71
CA PRO A 101 -4.16 6.07 -0.67
C PRO A 101 -4.85 7.31 -1.25
N CYS A 102 -6.08 7.59 -0.78
CA CYS A 102 -6.88 8.67 -1.36
C CYS A 102 -6.25 10.05 -1.15
N GLY A 103 -6.24 10.85 -2.22
CA GLY A 103 -5.80 12.25 -2.20
C GLY A 103 -6.86 13.22 -1.68
N LYS A 104 -8.14 12.85 -1.75
CA LYS A 104 -9.31 13.62 -1.34
C LYS A 104 -10.40 12.70 -0.78
N ARG A 105 -11.28 13.24 0.07
CA ARG A 105 -12.47 12.52 0.56
C ARG A 105 -13.71 13.36 0.43
N LEU A 106 -14.76 12.79 -0.16
CA LEU A 106 -16.08 13.43 -0.24
C LEU A 106 -16.74 13.60 1.12
N SER A 107 -16.38 12.76 2.11
CA SER A 107 -16.89 12.85 3.48
C SER A 107 -16.35 14.06 4.27
N GLY A 108 -15.37 14.80 3.74
CA GLY A 108 -14.70 15.89 4.45
C GLY A 108 -13.65 15.45 5.48
N ASN A 109 -13.55 14.14 5.76
CA ASN A 109 -12.49 13.60 6.62
C ASN A 109 -11.10 13.80 5.99
N ALA A 110 -10.05 13.84 6.82
CA ALA A 110 -8.68 13.91 6.34
C ALA A 110 -8.36 12.75 5.35
N PRO A 111 -7.84 13.06 4.14
CA PRO A 111 -7.42 12.05 3.16
C PRO A 111 -6.32 11.15 3.70
N CYS A 112 -6.25 9.91 3.22
CA CYS A 112 -5.26 8.94 3.68
C CYS A 112 -3.83 9.44 3.43
N VAL A 113 -3.56 10.06 2.28
CA VAL A 113 -2.23 10.63 2.02
C VAL A 113 -1.84 11.69 3.04
N GLN A 114 -2.78 12.55 3.46
CA GLN A 114 -2.49 13.54 4.49
C GLN A 114 -2.11 12.87 5.82
N ARG A 115 -2.76 11.75 6.17
CA ARG A 115 -2.43 10.98 7.39
C ARG A 115 -1.03 10.39 7.31
N LEU A 116 -0.65 9.84 6.15
CA LEU A 116 0.70 9.32 5.92
C LEU A 116 1.75 10.43 6.03
N ILE A 117 1.50 11.59 5.43
CA ILE A 117 2.39 12.76 5.51
C ILE A 117 2.54 13.25 6.96
N SER A 118 1.44 13.29 7.72
CA SER A 118 1.45 13.70 9.13
C SER A 118 2.31 12.80 10.02
N THR A 119 2.62 11.56 9.63
CA THR A 119 3.58 10.72 10.36
C THR A 119 5.00 11.29 10.38
N ARG A 120 5.31 12.21 9.46
CA ARG A 120 6.61 12.89 9.30
C ARG A 120 6.66 14.24 10.02
N ALA A 121 5.63 14.56 10.81
CA ALA A 121 5.57 15.81 11.57
C ALA A 121 6.74 15.91 12.57
N ALA A 122 7.07 17.13 12.98
CA ALA A 122 8.10 17.43 13.97
C ALA A 122 9.50 16.86 13.66
N GLY A 123 9.87 16.80 12.38
CA GLY A 123 11.21 16.39 11.94
C GLY A 123 11.46 14.88 11.98
N ARG A 124 10.42 14.07 12.16
CA ARG A 124 10.52 12.61 12.12
C ARG A 124 10.54 12.11 10.68
N GLU A 125 11.19 10.97 10.47
CA GLU A 125 11.18 10.33 9.15
C GLU A 125 9.80 9.76 8.78
N GLY A 126 9.03 9.30 9.77
CA GLY A 126 7.69 8.75 9.56
C GLY A 126 7.66 7.63 8.52
N ILE A 127 6.53 7.48 7.83
CA ILE A 127 6.40 6.55 6.71
C ILE A 127 7.23 7.08 5.54
N GLN A 128 8.11 6.22 5.00
CA GLN A 128 9.03 6.57 3.91
C GLN A 128 8.63 5.91 2.58
N LYS A 129 7.93 4.77 2.62
CA LYS A 129 7.55 4.02 1.42
C LYS A 129 6.11 3.50 1.48
N VAL A 130 5.38 3.60 0.37
CA VAL A 130 4.04 3.01 0.21
C VAL A 130 3.99 2.09 -1.00
N TYR A 131 3.49 0.87 -0.82
CA TYR A 131 3.19 -0.06 -1.90
C TYR A 131 1.69 -0.27 -2.01
N PHE A 132 1.16 -0.26 -3.23
CA PHE A 132 -0.25 -0.56 -3.45
C PHE A 132 -0.51 -1.35 -4.72
N GLY A 133 -1.62 -2.10 -4.77
CA GLY A 133 -1.87 -3.04 -5.87
C GLY A 133 -2.59 -2.43 -7.06
N VAL A 134 -3.48 -1.46 -6.83
CA VAL A 134 -4.20 -0.75 -7.89
C VAL A 134 -4.26 0.75 -7.60
N LYS A 135 -4.23 1.56 -8.66
CA LYS A 135 -4.54 2.99 -8.57
C LYS A 135 -6.03 3.20 -8.35
N GLU A 136 -6.40 4.34 -7.80
CA GLU A 136 -7.82 4.67 -7.58
C GLU A 136 -8.56 4.70 -8.95
N PRO A 137 -9.67 3.96 -9.12
CA PRO A 137 -10.41 3.93 -10.39
C PRO A 137 -10.79 5.33 -10.86
N GLY A 138 -10.54 5.64 -12.14
CA GLY A 138 -10.83 6.96 -12.73
C GLY A 138 -9.69 7.99 -12.63
N THR A 139 -8.59 7.69 -11.92
CA THR A 139 -7.36 8.50 -12.00
C THR A 139 -6.57 8.12 -13.27
N PHE A 140 -6.73 8.90 -14.33
CA PHE A 140 -5.88 8.76 -15.52
C PHE A 140 -4.40 8.82 -15.10
N VAL A 141 -3.59 7.94 -15.70
CA VAL A 141 -2.13 7.89 -15.58
C VAL A 141 -1.57 9.31 -15.81
N GLY A 142 -1.29 10.03 -14.72
CA GLY A 142 -0.83 11.43 -14.73
C GLY A 142 -1.47 12.37 -13.69
N GLN A 143 -2.66 12.06 -13.15
CA GLN A 143 -3.41 12.95 -12.23
C GLN A 143 -3.81 12.31 -10.89
N SER A 144 -3.08 11.28 -10.44
CA SER A 144 -3.28 10.75 -9.08
C SER A 144 -2.85 11.81 -8.05
N GLU A 145 -3.83 12.52 -7.49
CA GLU A 145 -3.62 13.52 -6.42
C GLU A 145 -2.94 12.87 -5.21
N GLY A 146 -3.25 11.59 -4.95
CA GLY A 146 -2.63 10.82 -3.88
C GLY A 146 -1.12 10.64 -4.10
N CYS A 147 -0.72 10.10 -5.25
CA CYS A 147 0.68 9.91 -5.60
C CYS A 147 1.45 11.23 -5.68
N GLN A 148 0.85 12.29 -6.23
CA GLN A 148 1.48 13.62 -6.30
C GLN A 148 1.80 14.15 -4.90
N LYS A 149 0.86 14.04 -3.96
CA LYS A 149 1.07 14.47 -2.57
C LYS A 149 2.11 13.61 -1.84
N LEU A 150 2.13 12.29 -2.06
CA LEU A 150 3.16 11.41 -1.52
C LEU A 150 4.55 11.81 -2.04
N THR A 151 4.72 11.97 -3.35
CA THR A 151 5.97 12.43 -3.97
C THR A 151 6.41 13.78 -3.42
N ALA A 152 5.51 14.76 -3.34
CA ALA A 152 5.82 16.10 -2.84
C ALA A 152 6.27 16.10 -1.37
N ALA A 153 5.79 15.14 -0.56
CA ALA A 153 6.19 14.96 0.83
C ALA A 153 7.46 14.11 1.00
N GLY A 154 8.09 13.66 -0.10
CA GLY A 154 9.25 12.77 -0.05
C GLY A 154 8.91 11.35 0.41
N ILE A 155 7.65 10.94 0.31
CA ILE A 155 7.22 9.55 0.54
C ILE A 155 7.26 8.85 -0.80
N GLU A 156 8.15 7.89 -0.94
CA GLU A 156 8.22 7.08 -2.13
C GLU A 156 6.99 6.16 -2.24
N TRP A 157 6.53 5.89 -3.45
CA TRP A 157 5.41 4.97 -3.66
C TRP A 157 5.62 4.09 -4.89
N ARG A 158 5.01 2.89 -4.90
CA ARG A 158 5.04 1.97 -6.06
C ARG A 158 3.77 1.15 -6.19
N VAL A 159 3.37 0.92 -7.43
CA VAL A 159 2.33 -0.07 -7.77
C VAL A 159 2.96 -1.46 -7.84
N VAL A 160 2.33 -2.46 -7.22
CA VAL A 160 2.77 -3.85 -7.26
C VAL A 160 1.78 -4.65 -8.09
N GLN A 161 2.25 -5.12 -9.24
CA GLN A 161 1.43 -5.83 -10.23
C GLN A 161 1.21 -7.30 -9.89
N GLY A 162 0.12 -7.88 -10.41
CA GLY A 162 -0.21 -9.30 -10.35
C GLY A 162 -1.35 -9.69 -9.40
N LEU A 163 -2.06 -8.72 -8.83
CA LEU A 163 -3.23 -8.90 -7.96
C LEU A 163 -4.38 -7.94 -8.30
N GLU A 164 -4.31 -7.24 -9.42
CA GLU A 164 -5.18 -6.11 -9.75
C GLU A 164 -6.64 -6.54 -9.78
N ARG A 165 -6.92 -7.64 -10.50
CA ARG A 165 -8.27 -8.19 -10.61
C ARG A 165 -8.82 -8.61 -9.25
N GLN A 166 -8.04 -9.36 -8.46
CA GLN A 166 -8.48 -9.83 -7.14
C GLN A 166 -8.73 -8.66 -6.18
N ILE A 167 -7.87 -7.64 -6.22
CA ILE A 167 -8.03 -6.43 -5.41
C ILE A 167 -9.30 -5.69 -5.78
N LEU A 168 -9.56 -5.47 -7.08
CA LEU A 168 -10.77 -4.78 -7.54
C LEU A 168 -12.03 -5.58 -7.19
N GLU A 169 -12.06 -6.89 -7.46
CA GLU A 169 -13.19 -7.77 -7.12
C GLU A 169 -13.53 -7.73 -5.63
N VAL A 170 -12.52 -7.73 -4.74
CA VAL A 170 -12.75 -7.56 -3.30
C VAL A 170 -13.20 -6.15 -2.97
N ALA A 171 -12.55 -5.12 -3.52
CA ALA A 171 -12.82 -3.73 -3.21
C ALA A 171 -14.28 -3.35 -3.48
N VAL A 172 -14.83 -3.77 -4.62
CA VAL A 172 -16.19 -3.42 -5.05
C VAL A 172 -17.23 -4.50 -4.76
N ALA A 173 -16.91 -5.49 -3.92
CA ALA A 173 -17.78 -6.66 -3.70
C ALA A 173 -19.22 -6.32 -3.26
N GLY A 174 -19.43 -5.15 -2.66
CA GLY A 174 -20.76 -4.65 -2.27
C GLY A 174 -21.39 -3.65 -3.23
N HIS A 175 -20.69 -3.18 -4.26
CA HIS A 175 -21.19 -2.16 -5.20
C HIS A 175 -22.22 -2.77 -6.16
N GLU A 176 -23.22 -1.98 -6.54
CA GLU A 176 -24.28 -2.42 -7.45
C GLU A 176 -23.74 -2.71 -8.86
N ASN A 177 -22.78 -1.92 -9.35
CA ASN A 177 -22.19 -2.03 -10.68
C ASN A 177 -20.81 -2.69 -10.68
N ARG A 178 -20.56 -3.62 -9.74
CA ARG A 178 -19.23 -4.20 -9.50
C ARG A 178 -18.52 -4.74 -10.75
N GLU A 179 -19.25 -5.39 -11.66
CA GLU A 179 -18.65 -6.00 -12.86
C GLU A 179 -18.15 -4.92 -13.84
N GLU A 180 -18.94 -3.86 -14.03
CA GLU A 180 -18.58 -2.72 -14.86
C GLU A 180 -17.39 -1.96 -14.26
N GLU A 181 -17.38 -1.73 -12.94
CA GLU A 181 -16.26 -1.08 -12.24
C GLU A 181 -14.95 -1.86 -12.37
N VAL A 182 -14.99 -3.18 -12.18
CA VAL A 182 -13.81 -4.04 -12.33
C VAL A 182 -13.29 -4.01 -13.77
N LEU A 183 -14.17 -4.17 -14.75
CA LEU A 183 -13.78 -4.17 -16.17
C LEU A 183 -13.20 -2.82 -16.61
N SER A 184 -13.84 -1.72 -16.19
CA SER A 184 -13.35 -0.36 -16.46
C SER A 184 -11.96 -0.17 -15.85
N ALA A 185 -11.78 -0.48 -14.57
CA ALA A 185 -10.50 -0.31 -13.90
C ALA A 185 -9.39 -1.17 -14.53
N LEU A 186 -9.67 -2.43 -14.90
CA LEU A 186 -8.69 -3.31 -15.55
C LEU A 186 -8.27 -2.83 -16.94
N SER A 187 -9.19 -2.25 -17.73
CA SER A 187 -8.87 -1.73 -19.08
C SER A 187 -7.80 -0.64 -19.07
N HIS A 188 -7.59 0.03 -17.93
CA HIS A 188 -6.63 1.11 -17.77
C HIS A 188 -5.24 0.65 -17.29
N ILE A 189 -5.08 -0.63 -16.93
CA ILE A 189 -3.85 -1.15 -16.30
C ILE A 189 -2.79 -1.61 -17.33
N GLU A 190 -3.20 -1.99 -18.55
CA GLU A 190 -2.33 -2.63 -19.54
C GLU A 190 -1.15 -1.77 -20.07
N THR A 191 -1.01 -0.51 -19.67
CA THR A 191 -0.06 0.43 -20.30
C THR A 191 1.19 0.82 -19.48
N ASN A 192 1.38 0.35 -18.24
CA ASN A 192 2.53 0.78 -17.41
C ASN A 192 3.57 -0.32 -17.14
N LEU A 193 4.52 -0.48 -18.07
CA LEU A 193 5.72 -1.33 -17.90
C LEU A 193 6.91 -0.61 -17.21
N GLU A 194 6.78 0.68 -16.88
CA GLU A 194 7.93 1.50 -16.44
C GLU A 194 8.13 1.61 -14.91
N ASP A 195 7.22 1.06 -14.10
CA ASP A 195 7.09 1.36 -12.65
C ASP A 195 7.88 0.40 -11.71
N ILE A 196 8.92 -0.28 -12.21
CA ILE A 196 9.75 -1.19 -11.38
C ILE A 196 10.70 -0.38 -10.48
N SER A 197 10.68 -0.61 -9.16
CA SER A 197 11.59 0.06 -8.20
C SER A 197 13.05 -0.31 -8.41
N ASP A 198 13.99 0.55 -7.99
CA ASP A 198 15.42 0.24 -8.05
C ASP A 198 15.77 -1.00 -7.22
N GLU A 199 15.12 -1.19 -6.07
CA GLU A 199 15.27 -2.40 -5.25
C GLU A 199 14.79 -3.66 -6.00
N GLU A 200 13.65 -3.61 -6.69
CA GLU A 200 13.15 -4.75 -7.47
C GLU A 200 13.98 -4.95 -8.74
N ARG A 201 14.48 -3.89 -9.39
CA ARG A 201 15.46 -3.99 -10.50
C ARG A 201 16.76 -4.62 -10.01
N GLN A 202 17.30 -4.20 -8.87
CA GLN A 202 18.50 -4.76 -8.26
C GLN A 202 18.30 -6.24 -7.93
N ARG A 203 17.16 -6.60 -7.33
CA ARG A 203 16.79 -8.00 -7.05
C ARG A 203 16.68 -8.82 -8.34
N GLN A 204 16.06 -8.29 -9.39
CA GLN A 204 15.98 -8.95 -10.69
C GLN A 204 17.36 -9.12 -11.34
N ALA A 205 18.24 -8.13 -11.24
CA ALA A 205 19.61 -8.18 -11.74
C ALA A 205 20.51 -9.16 -10.97
N GLN A 206 20.34 -9.30 -9.65
CA GLN A 206 21.03 -10.32 -8.86
C GLN A 206 20.65 -11.75 -9.28
N ARG A 207 19.43 -11.94 -9.80
CA ARG A 207 18.98 -13.25 -10.32
C ARG A 207 19.60 -13.60 -11.66
N SER A 208 19.72 -12.65 -12.58
CA SER A 208 20.30 -12.91 -13.91
C SER A 208 21.79 -13.27 -13.84
N ARG A 209 22.48 -12.84 -12.77
CA ARG A 209 23.88 -13.17 -12.49
C ARG A 209 24.11 -14.51 -11.77
N ASN A 210 23.06 -15.24 -11.40
CA ASN A 210 23.20 -16.49 -10.64
C ASN A 210 23.58 -17.67 -11.58
N PRO A 211 24.75 -18.32 -11.41
CA PRO A 211 25.34 -19.23 -12.42
C PRO A 211 24.49 -20.48 -12.74
N LYS A 212 23.54 -20.86 -11.88
CA LYS A 212 22.63 -22.01 -12.12
C LYS A 212 21.70 -21.83 -13.33
N LYS A 213 21.45 -20.59 -13.79
CA LYS A 213 20.61 -20.33 -14.98
C LYS A 213 21.38 -20.39 -16.30
N ARG A 214 22.71 -20.25 -16.26
CA ARG A 214 23.58 -20.25 -17.45
C ARG A 214 23.75 -21.64 -18.07
N MET A 215 23.32 -22.70 -17.38
CA MET A 215 23.37 -24.09 -17.86
C MET A 215 22.08 -24.54 -18.58
N MET A 216 21.03 -23.72 -18.63
CA MET A 216 19.76 -24.08 -19.30
C MET A 216 19.54 -23.40 -20.66
N GLU A 217 20.43 -22.50 -21.08
CA GLU A 217 20.37 -21.84 -22.40
C GLU A 217 21.43 -22.37 -23.38
N THR A 218 22.13 -23.45 -23.01
CA THR A 218 23.13 -24.11 -23.85
C THR A 218 22.97 -25.62 -23.82
N VAL A 219 21.79 -26.13 -24.19
CA VAL A 219 21.59 -27.51 -24.68
C VAL A 219 20.55 -27.48 -25.78
#